data_AF-A0A6I1K6A0-F1
#
_entry.id   AF-A0A6I1K6A0-F1
#
_cell.length_a   1.000
_cell.length_b   1.000
_cell.length_c   1.000
_cell.angle_alpha   90.00
_cell.angle_beta   90.00
_cell.angle_gamma   90.00
#
_symmetry.space_group_name_H-M   'P 1'
#
loop_
_entity.id
_entity.type
_entity.pdbx_description
1 polymer ?
#
loop_
_entity_poly.entity_id
_entity_poly.type
_entity_poly.pdbx_seq_one_letter_code
_entity_poly.pdbx_strand_id
1 'polypeptide(L)'
;MKADFSAYPTLWGLSSPDRNIDHRRVPNLQTFLARIGAEVPLTEGPAPYLPGDIVTWMLPGNLHHIGIVSDQRGADGTPLILHNIGAGAKEEDILFAYPMTGHYRIGADEAARLKALQ
;
A
#
# COMPACT_ATOMS: atom_id res chain seq x y z
N MET A 1 -12.33 5.90 8.64
CA MET A 1 -13.23 4.75 8.37
C MET A 1 -14.57 4.84 9.10
N LYS A 2 -14.64 4.93 10.44
CA LYS A 2 -15.94 4.90 11.15
C LYS A 2 -16.98 5.91 10.63
N ALA A 3 -16.56 7.14 10.35
CA ALA A 3 -17.43 8.19 9.83
C ALA A 3 -17.84 8.00 8.35
N ASP A 4 -17.10 7.19 7.58
CA ASP A 4 -17.26 7.03 6.13
C ASP A 4 -17.28 5.56 5.73
N PHE A 5 -17.89 4.69 6.54
CA PHE A 5 -17.79 3.23 6.34
C PHE A 5 -18.24 2.80 4.94
N SER A 6 -19.27 3.44 4.40
CA SER A 6 -19.79 3.20 3.05
C SER A 6 -18.81 3.56 1.92
N ALA A 7 -17.77 4.35 2.19
CA ALA A 7 -16.74 4.69 1.21
C ALA A 7 -15.66 3.61 1.07
N TYR A 8 -15.65 2.58 1.94
CA TYR A 8 -14.67 1.51 1.93
C TYR A 8 -15.20 0.23 1.25
N PRO A 9 -14.32 -0.66 0.75
CA PRO A 9 -14.72 -1.86 0.03
C PRO A 9 -15.60 -2.79 0.87
N THR A 10 -16.70 -3.27 0.28
CA THR A 10 -17.66 -4.18 0.91
C THR A 10 -17.30 -5.66 0.71
N LEU A 11 -16.02 -6.00 0.84
CA LEU A 11 -15.48 -7.35 0.50
C LEU A 11 -15.83 -8.43 1.54
N TRP A 12 -16.21 -8.04 2.76
CA TRP A 12 -16.40 -8.95 3.90
C TRP A 12 -17.84 -9.03 4.40
N GLY A 13 -18.80 -8.42 3.70
CA GLY A 13 -20.23 -8.46 4.08
C GLY A 13 -20.54 -7.84 5.45
N LEU A 14 -19.67 -6.97 5.96
CA LEU A 14 -19.85 -6.32 7.27
C LEU A 14 -20.77 -5.12 7.17
N SER A 15 -21.58 -4.89 8.20
CA SER A 15 -22.46 -3.72 8.33
C SER A 15 -21.83 -2.57 9.12
N SER A 16 -20.65 -2.78 9.71
CA SER A 16 -19.89 -1.77 10.45
C SER A 16 -18.39 -2.10 10.46
N PRO A 17 -17.51 -1.14 10.82
CA PRO A 17 -16.07 -1.39 10.89
C PRO A 17 -15.70 -2.45 11.92
N ASP A 18 -14.81 -3.36 11.55
CA ASP A 18 -14.16 -4.31 12.45
C ASP A 18 -12.80 -3.75 12.93
N ARG A 19 -12.80 -3.28 14.18
CA ARG A 19 -11.63 -2.66 14.82
C ARG A 19 -10.43 -3.61 14.91
N ASN A 20 -10.65 -4.92 14.90
CA ASN A 20 -9.57 -5.90 15.06
C ASN A 20 -8.76 -6.13 13.78
N ILE A 21 -9.31 -5.80 12.60
CA ILE A 21 -8.69 -6.19 11.34
C ILE A 21 -8.75 -5.13 10.24
N ASP A 22 -9.68 -4.18 10.26
CA ASP A 22 -9.83 -3.23 9.17
C ASP A 22 -8.60 -2.34 8.96
N HIS A 23 -7.88 -2.03 10.02
CA HIS A 23 -6.66 -1.22 10.00
C HIS A 23 -5.47 -1.92 9.33
N ARG A 24 -5.56 -3.24 9.07
CA ARG A 24 -4.51 -4.03 8.41
C ARG A 24 -4.95 -4.64 7.08
N ARG A 25 -6.19 -4.39 6.64
CA ARG A 25 -6.71 -4.89 5.35
C ARG A 25 -6.22 -3.99 4.22
N VAL A 26 -5.44 -4.54 3.29
CA VAL A 26 -4.86 -3.79 2.17
C VAL A 26 -5.91 -3.00 1.37
N PRO A 27 -7.09 -3.54 0.98
CA PRO A 27 -8.09 -2.74 0.25
C PRO A 27 -8.60 -1.51 1.03
N ASN A 28 -8.66 -1.61 2.35
CA ASN A 28 -9.01 -0.49 3.21
C ASN A 28 -7.88 0.55 3.24
N LEU A 29 -6.63 0.09 3.31
CA LEU A 29 -5.46 0.97 3.27
C LEU A 29 -5.34 1.70 1.93
N GLN A 30 -5.59 1.02 0.80
CA GLN A 30 -5.64 1.64 -0.52
C GLN A 30 -6.66 2.78 -0.57
N THR A 31 -7.89 2.52 -0.12
CA THR A 31 -8.96 3.53 -0.04
C THR A 31 -8.55 4.71 0.85
N PHE A 32 -7.93 4.42 2.00
CA PHE A 32 -7.47 5.45 2.91
C PHE A 32 -6.37 6.34 2.31
N LEU A 33 -5.37 5.73 1.65
CA LEU A 33 -4.28 6.45 0.99
C LEU A 33 -4.80 7.32 -0.16
N ALA A 34 -5.73 6.81 -0.96
CA ALA A 34 -6.41 7.58 -2.00
C ALA A 34 -7.16 8.80 -1.42
N ARG A 35 -7.87 8.62 -0.29
CA ARG A 35 -8.61 9.71 0.37
C ARG A 35 -7.73 10.86 0.87
N ILE A 36 -6.48 10.58 1.24
CA ILE A 36 -5.52 11.64 1.61
C ILE A 36 -4.75 12.20 0.40
N GLY A 37 -5.07 11.75 -0.82
CA GLY A 37 -4.44 12.19 -2.06
C GLY A 37 -3.02 11.64 -2.26
N ALA A 38 -2.70 10.50 -1.65
CA ALA A 38 -1.35 9.93 -1.72
C ALA A 38 -1.09 9.12 -3.00
N GLU A 39 -2.06 8.97 -3.90
CA GLU A 39 -1.92 8.16 -5.11
C GLU A 39 -0.87 8.73 -6.07
N VAL A 40 0.02 7.85 -6.52
CA VAL A 40 1.00 8.10 -7.56
C VAL A 40 0.71 7.15 -8.73
N PRO A 41 0.82 7.59 -9.98
CA PRO A 41 0.64 6.70 -11.13
C PRO A 41 1.53 5.46 -11.04
N LEU A 42 0.97 4.32 -11.45
CA LEU A 42 1.76 3.13 -11.75
C LEU A 42 2.48 3.37 -13.08
N THR A 43 3.79 3.18 -13.06
CA THR A 43 4.68 3.52 -14.17
C THR A 43 5.65 2.39 -14.39
N GLU A 44 6.02 2.15 -15.64
CA GLU A 44 7.04 1.18 -15.97
C GLU A 44 8.43 1.71 -15.60
N GLY A 45 9.30 0.80 -15.14
CA GLY A 45 10.70 1.08 -14.81
C GLY A 45 10.93 1.52 -13.35
N PRO A 46 12.18 1.45 -12.86
CA PRO A 46 12.50 1.60 -11.44
C PRO A 46 12.70 3.04 -10.95
N ALA A 47 12.91 4.01 -11.85
CA ALA A 47 13.15 5.42 -11.51
C ALA A 47 12.03 6.17 -10.74
N PRO A 48 10.72 5.90 -10.95
CA PRO A 48 9.64 6.63 -10.31
C PRO A 48 9.35 6.19 -8.87
N TYR A 49 9.92 5.07 -8.43
CA TYR A 49 9.75 4.49 -7.10
C TYR A 49 10.84 5.00 -6.16
N LEU A 50 10.45 5.76 -5.14
CA LEU A 50 11.33 6.41 -4.19
C LEU A 50 11.27 5.71 -2.82
N PRO A 51 12.36 5.75 -2.04
CA PRO A 51 12.38 5.17 -0.69
C PRO A 51 11.25 5.74 0.17
N GLY A 52 10.53 4.85 0.87
CA GLY A 52 9.37 5.20 1.69
C GLY A 52 8.03 5.20 0.94
N ASP A 53 8.01 5.06 -0.38
CA ASP A 53 6.77 4.84 -1.11
C ASP A 53 6.10 3.52 -0.69
N ILE A 54 4.79 3.47 -0.78
CA ILE A 54 3.99 2.29 -0.48
C ILE A 54 3.50 1.71 -1.80
N VAL A 55 3.68 0.41 -1.98
CA VAL A 55 3.17 -0.30 -3.15
C VAL A 55 2.29 -1.46 -2.67
N THR A 56 1.21 -1.72 -3.40
CA THR A 56 0.31 -2.85 -3.15
C THR A 56 0.29 -3.77 -4.34
N TRP A 57 0.10 -5.07 -4.09
CA TRP A 57 0.07 -6.11 -5.12
C TRP A 57 -1.14 -7.04 -4.96
N MET A 58 -1.40 -7.78 -6.02
CA MET A 58 -2.18 -9.01 -5.97
C MET A 58 -1.23 -10.22 -6.12
N LEU A 59 -1.07 -11.01 -5.06
CA LEU A 59 -0.29 -12.25 -5.09
C LEU A 59 -1.11 -13.41 -5.69
N PRO A 60 -0.47 -14.52 -6.09
CA PRO A 60 -1.18 -15.74 -6.47
C PRO A 60 -2.20 -16.18 -5.42
N GLY A 61 -3.37 -16.66 -5.87
CA GLY A 61 -4.47 -17.01 -4.97
C GLY A 61 -5.35 -15.82 -4.57
N ASN A 62 -5.26 -14.69 -5.28
CA ASN A 62 -6.06 -13.47 -5.04
C ASN A 62 -5.84 -12.88 -3.64
N LEU A 63 -4.58 -12.90 -3.20
CA LEU A 63 -4.17 -12.42 -1.89
C LEU A 63 -3.61 -10.99 -2.01
N HIS A 64 -4.27 -10.04 -1.38
CA HIS A 64 -3.77 -8.67 -1.34
C HIS A 64 -2.49 -8.57 -0.50
N HIS A 65 -1.51 -7.82 -0.99
CA HIS A 65 -0.23 -7.61 -0.34
C HIS A 65 0.20 -6.15 -0.38
N ILE A 66 1.07 -5.75 0.54
CA ILE A 66 1.56 -4.38 0.72
C ILE A 66 3.01 -4.39 1.20
N GLY A 67 3.76 -3.34 0.86
CA GLY A 67 5.17 -3.20 1.17
C GLY A 67 5.63 -1.76 0.99
N ILE A 68 6.83 -1.49 1.47
CA ILE A 68 7.46 -0.17 1.43
C ILE A 68 8.70 -0.26 0.56
N VAL A 69 8.89 0.71 -0.32
CA VAL A 69 10.07 0.83 -1.17
C VAL A 69 11.28 1.15 -0.30
N SER A 70 12.33 0.34 -0.42
CA SER A 70 13.58 0.50 0.31
C SER A 70 14.47 1.59 -0.34
N ASP A 71 15.43 2.08 0.44
CA ASP A 71 16.57 2.83 -0.06
C ASP A 71 17.66 1.95 -0.67
N GLN A 72 17.62 0.63 -0.43
CA GLN A 72 18.48 -0.34 -1.09
C GLN A 72 17.95 -0.74 -2.48
N ARG A 73 18.89 -1.10 -3.37
CA ARG A 73 18.61 -1.49 -4.76
C ARG A 73 19.27 -2.82 -5.09
N GLY A 74 18.62 -3.59 -5.96
CA GLY A 74 19.18 -4.77 -6.59
C GLY A 74 20.29 -4.42 -7.60
N ALA A 75 20.90 -5.46 -8.17
CA ALA A 75 22.01 -5.30 -9.11
C ALA A 75 21.62 -4.59 -10.41
N ASP A 76 20.34 -4.64 -10.79
CA ASP A 76 19.75 -3.98 -11.96
C ASP A 76 19.30 -2.53 -11.67
N GLY A 77 19.48 -2.05 -10.42
CA GLY A 77 19.04 -0.75 -9.97
C GLY A 77 17.58 -0.69 -9.51
N THR A 78 16.84 -1.79 -9.55
CA THR A 78 15.46 -1.86 -9.04
C THR A 78 15.44 -1.71 -7.52
N PRO A 79 14.64 -0.81 -6.93
CA PRO A 79 14.48 -0.72 -5.48
C PRO A 79 13.99 -2.04 -4.88
N LEU A 80 14.62 -2.45 -3.77
CA LEU A 80 14.12 -3.58 -2.97
C LEU A 80 12.85 -3.17 -2.21
N ILE A 81 12.09 -4.15 -1.76
CA ILE A 81 10.84 -3.94 -1.04
C ILE A 81 10.94 -4.52 0.36
N LEU A 82 10.59 -3.72 1.37
CA LEU A 82 10.36 -4.14 2.74
C LEU A 82 8.93 -4.68 2.87
N HIS A 83 8.75 -5.96 3.18
CA HIS A 83 7.44 -6.60 3.27
C HIS A 83 7.46 -7.88 4.13
N ASN A 84 6.29 -8.50 4.34
CA ASN A 84 6.17 -9.79 5.02
C ASN A 84 5.14 -10.70 4.34
N ILE A 85 5.61 -11.74 3.63
CA ILE A 85 4.78 -12.80 3.06
C ILE A 85 4.99 -14.09 3.87
N GLY A 86 4.56 -14.07 5.13
CA GLY A 86 4.44 -15.27 5.99
C GLY A 86 5.73 -15.84 6.56
N ALA A 87 6.90 -15.53 6.00
CA ALA A 87 8.21 -15.98 6.48
C ALA A 87 8.95 -14.91 7.34
N GLY A 88 8.22 -13.95 7.89
CA GLY A 88 8.78 -12.81 8.61
C GLY A 88 8.98 -11.59 7.72
N ALA A 89 9.46 -10.51 8.33
CA ALA A 89 9.83 -9.30 7.59
C ALA A 89 11.08 -9.55 6.76
N LYS A 90 11.04 -9.10 5.50
CA LYS A 90 12.09 -9.29 4.52
C LYS A 90 12.28 -8.04 3.68
N GLU A 91 13.45 -7.97 3.06
CA GLU A 91 13.82 -6.98 2.06
C GLU A 91 14.20 -7.73 0.79
N GLU A 92 13.30 -7.76 -0.19
CA GLU A 92 13.43 -8.61 -1.38
C GLU A 92 13.09 -7.85 -2.66
N ASP A 93 13.63 -8.34 -3.77
CA ASP A 93 13.34 -7.84 -5.11
C ASP A 93 11.97 -8.36 -5.60
N ILE A 94 10.91 -7.72 -5.14
CA ILE A 94 9.52 -8.07 -5.50
C ILE A 94 8.72 -6.94 -6.14
N LEU A 95 9.34 -5.76 -6.37
CA LEU A 95 8.64 -4.57 -6.85
C LEU A 95 7.80 -4.86 -8.12
N PHE A 96 8.42 -5.56 -9.07
CA PHE A 96 7.80 -5.95 -10.34
C PHE A 96 7.49 -7.46 -10.45
N ALA A 97 7.61 -8.22 -9.35
CA ALA A 97 7.40 -9.67 -9.37
C ALA A 97 5.91 -10.07 -9.44
N TYR A 98 5.01 -9.17 -9.07
CA TYR A 98 3.57 -9.40 -9.02
C TYR A 98 2.79 -8.22 -9.63
N PRO A 99 1.53 -8.42 -10.05
CA PRO A 99 0.67 -7.33 -10.49
C PRO A 99 0.49 -6.28 -9.39
N MET A 100 1.00 -5.07 -9.63
CA MET A 100 0.76 -3.93 -8.74
C MET A 100 -0.70 -3.47 -8.85
N THR A 101 -1.28 -3.13 -7.72
CA THR A 101 -2.66 -2.65 -7.58
C THR A 101 -2.75 -1.23 -7.06
N GLY A 102 -1.61 -0.62 -6.68
CA GLY A 102 -1.54 0.74 -6.17
C GLY A 102 -0.10 1.15 -5.84
N HIS A 103 0.15 2.45 -5.97
CA HIS A 103 1.41 3.10 -5.62
C HIS A 103 1.07 4.42 -4.93
N TYR A 104 1.68 4.66 -3.77
CA TYR A 104 1.34 5.77 -2.91
C TYR A 104 2.57 6.43 -2.32
N ARG A 105 2.52 7.76 -2.17
CA ARG A 105 3.56 8.57 -1.56
C ARG A 105 2.95 9.56 -0.59
N ILE A 106 3.51 9.63 0.61
CA ILE A 106 3.06 10.54 1.66
C ILE A 106 4.03 11.72 1.75
N GLY A 107 3.70 12.82 1.09
CA GLY A 107 4.40 14.09 1.22
C GLY A 107 3.88 14.93 2.39
N ALA A 108 4.32 16.19 2.45
CA ALA A 108 3.89 17.12 3.49
C ALA A 108 2.38 17.39 3.45
N ASP A 109 1.79 17.51 2.26
CA ASP A 109 0.38 17.80 2.07
C ASP A 109 -0.50 16.59 2.44
N GLU A 110 -0.12 15.38 2.02
CA GLU A 110 -0.81 14.15 2.38
C GLU A 110 -0.75 13.91 3.89
N ALA A 111 0.42 14.16 4.51
CA ALA A 111 0.59 14.09 5.95
C ALA A 111 -0.26 15.14 6.70
N ALA A 112 -0.44 16.33 6.13
CA ALA A 112 -1.33 17.36 6.69
C ALA A 112 -2.80 16.93 6.61
N ARG A 113 -3.25 16.40 5.47
CA ARG A 113 -4.61 15.84 5.31
C ARG A 113 -4.84 14.68 6.26
N LEU A 114 -3.85 13.79 6.43
CA LEU A 114 -3.90 12.71 7.41
C LEU A 114 -4.15 13.22 8.84
N LYS A 115 -3.42 14.25 9.26
CA LYS A 115 -3.60 14.88 10.59
C LYS A 115 -4.97 15.53 10.75
N ALA A 116 -5.56 16.03 9.66
CA ALA A 116 -6.89 16.62 9.66
C ALA A 116 -8.03 15.58 9.72
N LEU A 117 -7.75 14.29 9.56
CA LEU A 117 -8.75 13.20 9.69
C LEU A 117 -8.98 12.73 11.15
N GLN A 118 -8.32 13.37 12.13
CA GLN A 118 -8.47 13.04 13.56
C GLN A 118 -9.79 13.51 14.15
#